data_AF-A0A6B3AQJ2-F1
#
_entry.id   AF-A0A6B3AQJ2-F1
#
_cell.length_a   1.000
_cell.length_b   1.000
_cell.length_c   1.000
_cell.angle_alpha   90.00
_cell.angle_beta   90.00
_cell.angle_gamma   90.00
#
_symmetry.space_group_name_H-M   'P 1'
#
loop_
_entity.id
_entity.type
_entity.pdbx_description
1 polymer ?
#
loop_
_entity_poly.entity_id
_entity_poly.type
_entity_poly.pdbx_seq_one_letter_code
_entity_poly.pdbx_strand_id
1 'polypeptide(L)'
;MSTPTRPIDARSWIFEVQDLEAETETWLPIAGLNTFTMNPGENEEVAETTAFESEGAYEEDVMQRGASIALAGQYRVNKATGEQDPGQAYIDNTWTNRLGIDSHNPVRWRHKSQTSWVVWDATVSPGEQGGGNNDKTSWAATIRRNGWPTTAPVTP
;
A
#
# COMPACT_ATOMS: atom_id res chain seq x y z
N MET A 1 -25.97 -14.33 22.56
CA MET A 1 -24.72 -13.89 23.23
C MET A 1 -23.84 -13.24 22.18
N SER A 2 -23.44 -11.98 22.36
CA SER A 2 -22.52 -11.34 21.41
C SER A 2 -21.14 -11.95 21.55
N THR A 3 -20.52 -12.36 20.45
CA THR A 3 -19.12 -12.82 20.44
C THR A 3 -18.24 -11.72 21.04
N PRO A 4 -17.38 -12.02 22.03
CA PRO A 4 -16.47 -11.02 22.57
C PRO A 4 -15.53 -10.54 21.45
N THR A 5 -15.54 -9.24 21.17
CA THR A 5 -14.67 -8.61 20.18
C THR A 5 -13.55 -7.84 20.89
N ARG A 6 -12.38 -7.75 20.25
CA ARG A 6 -11.28 -6.87 20.69
C ARG A 6 -10.65 -6.16 19.50
N PRO A 7 -10.15 -4.93 19.65
CA PRO A 7 -9.32 -4.29 18.64
C PRO A 7 -8.04 -5.10 18.36
N ILE A 8 -7.57 -5.05 17.10
CA ILE A 8 -6.26 -5.58 16.69
C ILE A 8 -5.19 -4.47 16.76
N ASP A 9 -3.92 -4.84 16.84
CA ASP A 9 -2.82 -3.88 16.96
C ASP A 9 -2.26 -3.44 15.61
N ALA A 10 -2.06 -2.12 15.43
CA ALA A 10 -1.54 -1.57 14.19
C ALA A 10 -0.09 -2.02 13.85
N ARG A 11 0.71 -2.35 14.86
CA ARG A 11 2.12 -2.77 14.68
C ARG A 11 2.28 -4.19 14.10
N SER A 12 1.20 -4.98 14.06
CA SER A 12 1.21 -6.35 13.56
C SER A 12 0.74 -6.47 12.11
N TRP A 13 0.60 -5.34 11.40
CA TRP A 13 0.48 -5.31 9.95
C TRP A 13 1.84 -5.57 9.30
N ILE A 14 1.79 -6.29 8.18
CA ILE A 14 2.94 -6.67 7.36
C ILE A 14 2.65 -6.17 5.94
N PHE A 15 3.60 -5.47 5.34
CA PHE A 15 3.55 -4.96 3.97
C PHE A 15 4.74 -5.51 3.20
N GLU A 16 4.49 -6.00 1.99
CA GLU A 16 5.51 -6.61 1.13
C GLU A 16 5.32 -6.13 -0.31
N VAL A 17 6.45 -5.97 -1.01
CA VAL A 17 6.51 -5.69 -2.44
C VAL A 17 7.10 -6.89 -3.16
N GLN A 18 6.54 -7.28 -4.30
CA GLN A 18 7.10 -8.38 -5.08
C GLN A 18 8.35 -7.92 -5.82
N ASP A 19 9.42 -8.70 -5.71
CA ASP A 19 10.59 -8.58 -6.59
C ASP A 19 10.29 -9.30 -7.91
N LEU A 20 10.07 -8.53 -8.97
CA LEU A 20 9.79 -9.05 -10.31
C LEU A 20 11.07 -9.47 -11.06
N GLU A 21 12.25 -9.16 -10.54
CA GLU A 21 13.54 -9.54 -11.12
C GLU A 21 14.05 -10.88 -10.57
N ALA A 22 13.42 -11.39 -9.51
CA ALA A 22 13.76 -12.68 -8.92
C ALA A 22 13.30 -13.86 -9.82
N GLU A 23 14.16 -14.89 -9.94
CA GLU A 23 13.85 -16.11 -10.70
C GLU A 23 12.68 -16.91 -10.11
N THR A 24 12.51 -16.83 -8.80
CA THR A 24 11.39 -17.42 -8.06
C THR A 24 10.57 -16.31 -7.41
N GLU A 25 9.26 -16.53 -7.27
CA GLU A 25 8.36 -15.57 -6.65
C GLU A 25 8.88 -15.17 -5.26
N THR A 26 9.31 -13.91 -5.15
CA THR A 26 9.95 -13.38 -3.95
C THR A 26 9.22 -12.11 -3.52
N TRP A 27 8.83 -12.09 -2.24
CA TRP A 27 8.16 -10.95 -1.63
C TRP A 27 9.09 -10.33 -0.59
N LEU A 28 9.45 -9.08 -0.80
CA LEU A 28 10.35 -8.32 0.05
C LEU A 28 9.54 -7.56 1.11
N PRO A 29 9.76 -7.80 2.41
CA PRO A 29 9.10 -7.04 3.45
C PRO A 29 9.59 -5.59 3.44
N ILE A 30 8.66 -4.65 3.59
CA ILE A 30 8.96 -3.22 3.73
C ILE A 30 9.09 -2.93 5.23
N ALA A 31 10.32 -2.90 5.74
CA ALA A 31 10.54 -2.68 7.16
C ALA A 31 10.62 -1.19 7.53
N GLY A 32 10.68 -0.89 8.82
CA GLY A 32 10.85 0.48 9.32
C GLY A 32 9.58 1.34 9.29
N LEU A 33 8.46 0.78 8.84
CA LEU A 33 7.15 1.43 8.86
C LEU A 33 6.65 1.64 10.29
N ASN A 34 6.12 2.82 10.54
CA ASN A 34 5.46 3.16 11.81
C ASN A 34 4.04 3.71 11.60
N THR A 35 3.69 4.04 10.37
CA THR A 35 2.39 4.59 9.97
C THR A 35 1.99 4.02 8.62
N PHE A 36 0.69 3.75 8.46
CA PHE A 36 0.08 3.49 7.18
C PHE A 36 -1.31 4.13 7.16
N THR A 37 -1.71 4.65 6.00
CA THR A 37 -3.05 5.22 5.78
C THR A 37 -3.64 4.58 4.54
N MET A 38 -4.79 3.94 4.68
CA MET A 38 -5.53 3.35 3.57
C MET A 38 -6.65 4.30 3.14
N ASN A 39 -6.69 4.67 1.87
CA ASN A 39 -7.79 5.45 1.28
C ASN A 39 -8.50 4.60 0.22
N PRO A 40 -9.62 3.92 0.57
CA PRO A 40 -10.37 3.12 -0.39
C PRO A 40 -11.17 3.97 -1.41
N GLY A 41 -11.29 5.29 -1.21
CA GLY A 41 -12.01 6.21 -2.11
C GLY A 41 -11.09 7.01 -3.05
N GLU A 42 -9.77 6.76 -3.02
CA GLU A 42 -8.85 7.40 -3.97
C GLU A 42 -9.29 7.09 -5.42
N ASN A 43 -9.30 8.10 -6.29
CA ASN A 43 -9.69 7.97 -7.71
C ASN A 43 -11.11 7.42 -7.93
N GLU A 44 -12.01 7.67 -6.98
CA GLU A 44 -13.43 7.48 -7.19
C GLU A 44 -13.98 8.52 -8.16
N GLU A 45 -14.70 8.06 -9.18
CA GLU A 45 -15.41 8.94 -10.12
C GLU A 45 -16.89 8.60 -10.06
N VAL A 46 -17.70 9.65 -9.95
CA VAL A 46 -19.15 9.59 -9.85
C VAL A 46 -19.77 10.32 -11.03
N ALA A 47 -20.88 9.79 -11.53
CA ALA A 47 -21.74 10.50 -12.47
C ALA A 47 -22.97 10.96 -11.69
N GLU A 48 -23.21 12.27 -11.68
CA GLU A 48 -24.44 12.83 -11.13
C GLU A 48 -25.64 12.35 -11.96
N THR A 49 -26.67 11.85 -11.29
CA THR A 49 -27.90 11.32 -11.91
C THR A 49 -29.16 12.06 -11.44
N THR A 50 -28.98 13.17 -10.72
CA THR A 50 -30.07 14.01 -10.21
C THR A 50 -30.99 14.48 -11.34
N ALA A 51 -32.31 14.32 -11.16
CA ALA A 51 -33.34 14.71 -12.13
C ALA A 51 -34.34 15.71 -11.51
N PHE A 52 -35.23 16.28 -12.34
CA PHE A 52 -36.25 17.21 -11.84
C PHE A 52 -37.21 16.57 -10.84
N GLU A 53 -37.40 15.25 -10.95
CA GLU A 53 -38.23 14.42 -10.09
C GLU A 53 -37.55 14.01 -8.78
N SER A 54 -36.26 14.31 -8.57
CA SER A 54 -35.51 13.95 -7.36
C SER A 54 -35.92 14.74 -6.11
N GLU A 55 -36.95 15.60 -6.19
CA GLU A 55 -37.50 16.37 -5.06
C GLU A 55 -36.46 17.19 -4.26
N GLY A 56 -35.36 17.58 -4.92
CA GLY A 56 -34.25 18.31 -4.29
C GLY A 56 -33.21 17.44 -3.57
N ALA A 57 -33.30 16.11 -3.66
CA ALA A 57 -32.27 15.19 -3.21
C ALA A 57 -31.17 15.04 -4.27
N TYR A 58 -29.92 14.91 -3.82
CA TYR A 58 -28.79 14.60 -4.67
C TYR A 58 -28.73 13.11 -4.95
N GLU A 59 -28.51 12.74 -6.21
CA GLU A 59 -28.35 11.37 -6.68
C GLU A 59 -27.09 11.26 -7.55
N GLU A 60 -26.34 10.17 -7.35
CA GLU A 60 -25.15 9.84 -8.12
C GLU A 60 -24.99 8.33 -8.29
N ASP A 61 -24.33 7.93 -9.39
CA ASP A 61 -23.84 6.57 -9.62
C ASP A 61 -22.32 6.56 -9.57
N VAL A 62 -21.73 5.60 -8.85
CA VAL A 62 -20.28 5.44 -8.85
C VAL A 62 -19.83 4.67 -10.09
N MET A 63 -19.06 5.34 -10.94
CA MET A 63 -18.61 4.84 -12.23
C MET A 63 -17.22 4.20 -12.17
N GLN A 64 -16.41 4.57 -11.16
CA GLN A 64 -15.05 4.06 -10.98
C GLN A 64 -14.69 3.91 -9.50
N ARG A 65 -13.93 2.87 -9.17
CA ARG A 65 -13.34 2.68 -7.82
C ARG A 65 -11.84 2.52 -7.92
N GLY A 66 -11.08 3.46 -7.35
CA GLY A 66 -9.66 3.27 -7.07
C GLY A 66 -9.41 2.83 -5.63
N ALA A 67 -8.17 2.99 -5.20
CA ALA A 67 -7.74 2.94 -3.80
C ALA A 67 -6.25 3.34 -3.73
N SER A 68 -5.81 3.87 -2.59
CA SER A 68 -4.39 4.09 -2.30
C SER A 68 -4.03 3.64 -0.88
N ILE A 69 -2.75 3.34 -0.69
CA ILE A 69 -2.14 3.17 0.63
C ILE A 69 -0.88 4.01 0.71
N ALA A 70 -0.82 4.90 1.69
CA ALA A 70 0.37 5.65 2.04
C ALA A 70 1.11 4.90 3.16
N LEU A 71 2.37 4.58 2.93
CA LEU A 71 3.28 3.93 3.88
C LEU A 71 4.32 4.95 4.33
N ALA A 72 4.55 5.07 5.64
CA ALA A 72 5.59 5.94 6.16
C ALA A 72 6.27 5.36 7.40
N GLY A 73 7.54 5.74 7.56
CA GLY A 73 8.43 5.15 8.54
C GLY A 73 9.81 5.81 8.56
N GLN A 74 10.79 5.02 8.99
CA GLN A 74 12.18 5.40 9.02
C GLN A 74 12.94 4.71 7.90
N TYR A 75 13.83 5.46 7.24
CA TYR A 75 14.82 4.91 6.35
C TYR A 75 15.67 3.91 7.14
N ARG A 76 15.76 2.67 6.65
CA ARG A 76 16.36 1.58 7.41
C ARG A 76 17.52 0.98 6.65
N VAL A 77 18.61 0.75 7.37
CA VAL A 77 19.81 0.07 6.86
C VAL A 77 20.18 -1.12 7.74
N ASN A 78 20.80 -2.13 7.13
CA ASN A 78 21.46 -3.22 7.82
C ASN A 78 22.69 -2.66 8.57
N LYS A 79 22.80 -2.96 9.86
CA LYS A 79 23.89 -2.46 10.71
C LYS A 79 25.28 -3.01 10.34
N ALA A 80 25.34 -4.19 9.72
CA ALA A 80 26.58 -4.86 9.37
C ALA A 80 27.03 -4.51 7.94
N THR A 81 26.11 -4.48 6.97
CA THR A 81 26.45 -4.25 5.55
C THR A 81 26.27 -2.79 5.10
N GLY A 82 25.46 -2.01 5.82
CA GLY A 82 25.07 -0.65 5.40
C GLY A 82 24.03 -0.62 4.29
N GLU A 83 23.59 -1.78 3.78
CA GLU A 83 22.59 -1.87 2.73
C GLU A 83 21.22 -1.44 3.24
N GLN A 84 20.47 -0.73 2.40
CA GLN A 84 19.09 -0.35 2.69
C GLN A 84 18.21 -1.60 2.87
N ASP A 85 17.14 -1.47 3.66
CA ASP A 85 16.10 -2.50 3.75
C ASP A 85 15.64 -2.93 2.35
N PRO A 86 15.63 -4.24 2.03
CA PRO A 86 15.37 -4.70 0.67
C PRO A 86 14.04 -4.21 0.08
N GLY A 87 12.97 -4.15 0.89
CA GLY A 87 11.68 -3.65 0.43
C GLY A 87 11.71 -2.15 0.11
N GLN A 88 12.31 -1.33 0.97
CA GLN A 88 12.50 0.09 0.70
C GLN A 88 13.42 0.31 -0.53
N ALA A 89 14.51 -0.45 -0.62
CA ALA A 89 15.49 -0.34 -1.70
C ALA A 89 14.88 -0.69 -3.06
N TYR A 90 14.05 -1.74 -3.13
CA TYR A 90 13.37 -2.13 -4.36
C TYR A 90 12.38 -1.05 -4.81
N ILE A 91 11.64 -0.45 -3.88
CA ILE A 91 10.74 0.67 -4.19
C ILE A 91 11.52 1.87 -4.73
N ASP A 92 12.56 2.29 -4.01
CA ASP A 92 13.30 3.52 -4.30
C ASP A 92 14.11 3.42 -5.61
N ASN A 93 14.81 2.30 -5.81
CA ASN A 93 15.79 2.17 -6.88
C ASN A 93 15.24 1.47 -8.12
N THR A 94 14.29 0.54 -7.95
CA THR A 94 13.78 -0.29 -9.05
C THR A 94 12.40 0.18 -9.48
N TRP A 95 11.39 0.09 -8.62
CA TRP A 95 10.00 0.30 -9.02
C TRP A 95 9.67 1.76 -9.37
N THR A 96 10.14 2.72 -8.56
CA THR A 96 9.84 4.15 -8.74
C THR A 96 10.24 4.71 -10.11
N ASN A 97 11.28 4.14 -10.73
CA ASN A 97 11.81 4.64 -12.00
C ASN A 97 11.14 4.01 -13.24
N ARG A 98 10.26 3.01 -13.05
CA ARG A 98 9.57 2.35 -14.16
C ARG A 98 8.45 3.22 -14.71
N LEU A 99 8.20 3.12 -16.02
CA LEU A 99 7.26 3.97 -16.75
C LEU A 99 6.27 3.12 -17.56
N GLY A 100 5.12 3.72 -17.90
CA GLY A 100 4.11 3.04 -18.71
C GLY A 100 3.62 1.76 -18.04
N ILE A 101 3.45 0.69 -18.82
CA ILE A 101 3.02 -0.61 -18.30
C ILE A 101 3.99 -1.20 -17.27
N ASP A 102 5.29 -0.90 -17.40
CA ASP A 102 6.32 -1.42 -16.49
C ASP A 102 6.23 -0.76 -15.10
N SER A 103 5.51 0.37 -14.96
CA SER A 103 5.27 1.01 -13.66
C SER A 103 4.38 0.19 -12.72
N HIS A 104 3.79 -0.90 -13.24
CA HIS A 104 2.97 -1.82 -12.47
C HIS A 104 3.84 -2.78 -11.65
N ASN A 105 3.56 -2.92 -10.36
CA ASN A 105 4.19 -3.94 -9.51
C ASN A 105 3.20 -4.46 -8.46
N PRO A 106 3.20 -5.78 -8.21
CA PRO A 106 2.40 -6.33 -7.13
C PRO A 106 2.89 -5.93 -5.74
N VAL A 107 1.95 -5.62 -4.87
CA VAL A 107 2.17 -5.42 -3.44
C VAL A 107 1.13 -6.19 -2.65
N ARG A 108 1.48 -6.61 -1.44
CA ARG A 108 0.56 -7.31 -0.55
C ARG A 108 0.69 -6.89 0.89
N TRP A 109 -0.40 -7.01 1.63
CA TRP A 109 -0.37 -6.78 3.07
C TRP A 109 -1.44 -7.59 3.79
N ARG A 110 -1.19 -7.78 5.09
CA ARG A 110 -2.13 -8.41 6.02
C ARG A 110 -1.79 -8.05 7.45
N HIS A 111 -2.75 -8.20 8.33
CA HIS A 111 -2.48 -8.31 9.76
C HIS A 111 -2.07 -9.75 10.10
N LYS A 112 -1.21 -9.95 11.11
CA LYS A 112 -0.78 -11.30 11.54
C LYS A 112 -1.92 -12.26 11.90
N SER A 113 -3.07 -11.72 12.32
CA SER A 113 -4.26 -12.52 12.63
C SER A 113 -5.09 -12.93 11.40
N GLN A 114 -4.76 -12.43 10.22
CA GLN A 114 -5.47 -12.76 8.97
C GLN A 114 -4.79 -13.94 8.27
N THR A 115 -5.63 -14.78 7.66
CA THR A 115 -5.23 -16.01 6.94
C THR A 115 -5.07 -15.80 5.43
N SER A 116 -5.30 -14.58 4.95
CA SER A 116 -5.12 -14.19 3.56
C SER A 116 -4.37 -12.87 3.46
N TRP A 117 -3.58 -12.75 2.40
CA TRP A 117 -3.04 -11.50 1.91
C TRP A 117 -4.09 -10.79 1.08
N VAL A 118 -4.16 -9.46 1.20
CA VAL A 118 -4.71 -8.61 0.14
C VAL A 118 -3.57 -8.33 -0.83
N VAL A 119 -3.82 -8.48 -2.13
CA VAL A 119 -2.85 -8.26 -3.18
C VAL A 119 -3.38 -7.21 -4.14
N TRP A 120 -2.56 -6.21 -4.43
CA TRP A 120 -2.82 -5.22 -5.48
C TRP A 120 -1.77 -5.36 -6.56
N ASP A 121 -2.20 -5.25 -7.82
CA ASP A 121 -1.35 -4.66 -8.85
C ASP A 121 -1.42 -3.13 -8.69
N ALA A 122 -0.28 -2.44 -8.74
CA ALA A 122 -0.22 -1.05 -8.31
C ALA A 122 0.86 -0.24 -9.02
N THR A 123 0.75 1.08 -8.94
CA THR A 123 1.85 2.02 -9.19
C THR A 123 2.33 2.63 -7.86
N VAL A 124 3.54 3.18 -7.85
CA VAL A 124 4.11 3.85 -6.67
C VAL A 124 4.51 5.29 -6.99
N SER A 125 4.36 6.16 -6.00
CA SER A 125 4.99 7.47 -5.96
C SER A 125 5.85 7.54 -4.70
N PRO A 126 7.13 7.91 -4.81
CA PRO A 126 7.97 8.10 -3.64
C PRO A 126 7.41 9.25 -2.80
N GLY A 127 7.39 9.06 -1.48
CA GLY A 127 7.07 10.12 -0.53
C GLY A 127 8.30 10.96 -0.21
N GLU A 128 8.09 12.06 0.51
CA GLU A 128 9.18 12.93 0.94
C GLU A 128 10.09 12.24 1.98
N GLN A 129 11.41 12.39 1.79
CA GLN A 129 12.41 11.97 2.75
C GLN A 129 13.04 13.22 3.39
N GLY A 130 13.23 13.18 4.70
CA GLY A 130 13.80 14.29 5.45
C GLY A 130 14.23 13.88 6.84
N GLY A 131 14.75 14.85 7.60
CA GLY A 131 15.15 14.67 8.99
C GLY A 131 15.91 15.89 9.50
N GLY A 132 15.66 16.29 10.75
CA GLY A 132 16.47 17.27 11.45
C GLY A 132 17.72 16.66 12.09
N ASN A 133 18.53 17.51 12.73
CA ASN A 133 19.79 17.10 13.37
C ASN A 133 19.63 16.00 14.45
N ASN A 134 18.44 15.90 15.05
CA ASN A 134 18.15 14.95 16.13
C ASN A 134 17.15 13.85 15.71
N ASP A 135 16.79 13.80 14.42
CA ASP A 135 15.78 12.86 13.92
C ASP A 135 16.43 11.66 13.23
N LYS A 136 15.65 10.59 13.05
CA LYS A 136 15.98 9.55 12.07
C LYS A 136 15.44 9.97 10.72
N THR A 137 16.18 9.68 9.65
CA THR A 137 15.72 9.94 8.27
C THR A 137 14.38 9.26 8.03
N SER A 138 13.40 10.01 7.55
CA SER A 138 12.09 9.48 7.18
C SER A 138 12.16 8.73 5.86
N TRP A 139 11.24 7.77 5.71
CA TRP A 139 10.98 7.11 4.43
C TRP A 139 9.48 7.03 4.24
N ALA A 140 9.02 7.25 3.01
CA ALA A 140 7.61 7.19 2.66
C ALA A 140 7.40 6.78 1.21
N ALA A 141 6.27 6.13 0.94
CA ALA A 141 5.81 5.80 -0.40
C ALA A 141 4.28 5.76 -0.44
N THR A 142 3.70 6.21 -1.54
CA THR A 142 2.25 6.13 -1.80
C THR A 142 2.01 5.16 -2.94
N ILE A 143 1.28 4.09 -2.66
CA ILE A 143 0.93 3.04 -3.60
C ILE A 143 -0.52 3.26 -4.05
N ARG A 144 -0.79 3.23 -5.34
CA ARG A 144 -2.14 3.33 -5.91
C ARG A 144 -2.52 2.06 -6.66
N ARG A 145 -3.70 1.52 -6.35
CA ARG A 145 -4.19 0.28 -6.94
C ARG A 145 -4.55 0.48 -8.42
N ASN A 146 -4.15 -0.47 -9.24
CA ASN A 146 -4.62 -0.64 -10.61
C ASN A 146 -5.57 -1.85 -10.64
N GLY A 147 -6.79 -1.65 -11.17
CA GLY A 147 -7.80 -2.72 -11.22
C GLY A 147 -8.36 -3.09 -9.84
N TRP A 148 -8.88 -4.31 -9.71
CA TRP A 148 -9.48 -4.82 -8.47
C TRP A 148 -8.46 -5.56 -7.60
N PRO A 149 -8.61 -5.53 -6.26
CA PRO A 149 -7.77 -6.33 -5.37
C PRO A 149 -8.04 -7.82 -5.57
N THR A 150 -7.01 -8.62 -5.38
CA THR A 150 -7.13 -10.08 -5.26
C THR A 150 -6.65 -10.51 -3.87
N THR A 151 -6.69 -11.82 -3.61
CA THR A 151 -6.21 -12.40 -2.35
C THR A 151 -5.31 -13.59 -2.60
N ALA A 152 -4.30 -13.77 -1.75
CA ALA A 152 -3.44 -14.95 -1.74
C ALA A 152 -3.46 -15.63 -0.36
N PRO A 153 -3.32 -16.96 -0.27
CA PRO A 153 -3.23 -17.66 1.01
C PRO A 153 -1.92 -17.32 1.73
N VAL A 154 -1.93 -17.40 3.06
CA VAL A 154 -0.69 -17.33 3.86
C VAL A 154 -0.04 -18.71 3.87
N THR A 155 1.12 -18.85 3.25
CA THR A 155 1.92 -20.08 3.32
C THR A 155 2.55 -20.24 4.72
N PRO A 156 2.45 -21.42 5.35
CA PRO A 156 3.07 -21.70 6.65
C PRO A 156 4.60 -21.60 6.66
#